data_AF-A0A6N2LMW0-F1
#
_entry.id   AF-A0A6N2LMW0-F1
#
_cell.length_a   1.000
_cell.length_b   1.000
_cell.length_c   1.000
_cell.angle_alpha   90.00
_cell.angle_beta   90.00
_cell.angle_gamma   90.00
#
_symmetry.space_group_name_H-M   'P 1'
#
loop_
_entity.id
_entity.type
_entity.pdbx_description
1 polymer ?
#
loop_
_entity_poly.entity_id
_entity_poly.type
_entity_poly.pdbx_seq_one_letter_code
_entity_poly.pdbx_strand_id
1 'polypeptide(L)' 'MSKVDKVKILGHIRKYMKEGGVLLVRSAKGARAFLYPVVEEQDVLGFELLSIFHPTNDVINSVVLLRKPAF' A
#
# COMPACT_ATOMS: atom_id res chain seq x y z
N MET A 1 -3.91 8.18 -12.53
CA MET A 1 -2.62 8.04 -11.79
C MET A 1 -2.01 6.70 -12.16
N SER A 2 -0.73 6.64 -12.49
CA SER A 2 -0.07 5.38 -12.84
C SER A 2 0.42 4.63 -11.59
N LYS A 3 0.80 3.35 -11.76
CA LYS A 3 1.49 2.58 -10.71
C LYS A 3 2.78 3.26 -10.27
N VAL A 4 3.54 3.80 -11.24
CA VAL A 4 4.81 4.51 -11.01
C VAL A 4 4.61 5.74 -10.11
N ASP A 5 3.55 6.52 -10.34
CA ASP A 5 3.24 7.69 -9.51
C ASP A 5 2.93 7.27 -8.07
N LYS A 6 2.22 6.15 -7.90
CA LYS A 6 1.88 5.60 -6.59
C LYS A 6 3.13 5.19 -5.80
N VAL A 7 4.08 4.51 -6.45
CA VAL A 7 5.36 4.12 -5.82
C VAL A 7 6.17 5.36 -5.41
N LYS A 8 6.21 6.41 -6.25
CA LYS A 8 6.87 7.68 -5.91
C LYS A 8 6.24 8.32 -4.66
N ILE A 9 4.91 8.33 -4.58
CA ILE A 9 4.17 8.85 -3.41
C ILE A 9 4.51 8.03 -2.15
N LEU A 10 4.53 6.70 -2.23
CA LEU A 10 4.89 5.83 -1.11
C LEU A 10 6.31 6.10 -0.62
N GLY A 11 7.27 6.29 -1.54
CA GLY A 11 8.64 6.67 -1.20
C GLY A 11 8.72 8.01 -0.48
N HIS A 12 7.94 9.01 -0.93
CA HIS A 12 7.89 10.31 -0.27
C HIS A 12 7.25 10.23 1.13
N ILE A 13 6.14 9.47 1.29
CA ILE A 13 5.52 9.25 2.60
C ILE A 13 6.51 8.59 3.56
N ARG A 14 7.20 7.54 3.12
CA ARG A 14 8.23 6.85 3.92
C ARG A 14 9.30 7.81 4.42
N LYS A 15 9.79 8.69 3.53
CA LYS A 15 10.88 9.63 3.84
C LYS A 15 10.53 10.53 5.03
N TYR A 16 9.29 10.99 5.13
CA TYR A 16 8.87 11.99 6.12
C TYR A 16 7.99 11.44 7.26
N MET A 17 7.51 10.19 7.15
CA MET A 17 6.79 9.51 8.23
C MET A 17 7.70 9.24 9.44
N LYS A 18 7.15 9.30 10.65
CA LYS A 18 7.84 8.93 11.89
C LYS A 18 8.27 7.45 11.87
N GLU A 19 9.46 7.15 12.39
CA GLU A 19 9.90 5.77 12.62
C GLU A 19 8.90 4.99 13.48
N GLY A 20 8.64 3.73 13.14
CA GLY A 20 7.60 2.90 13.77
C GLY A 20 6.16 3.29 13.40
N GLY A 21 5.96 4.34 12.59
CA GLY A 21 4.64 4.77 12.14
C GLY A 21 3.97 3.73 11.24
N VAL A 22 2.64 3.63 11.34
CA VAL A 22 1.82 2.70 10.54
C VAL A 22 1.14 3.45 9.40
N LEU A 23 1.20 2.87 8.19
CA LEU A 23 0.59 3.38 6.98
C LEU A 23 -0.43 2.37 6.44
N LEU A 24 -1.66 2.82 6.19
CA LEU A 24 -2.67 2.02 5.49
C LEU A 24 -2.77 2.50 4.04
N VAL A 25 -2.60 1.57 3.10
CA VAL A 25 -2.68 1.83 1.67
C VAL A 25 -3.87 1.12 1.07
N ARG A 26 -4.74 1.86 0.37
CA ARG A 26 -5.85 1.27 -0.40
C ARG A 26 -5.32 0.70 -1.73
N SER A 27 -5.65 -0.56 -1.98
CA SER A 27 -5.26 -1.34 -3.15
C SER A 27 -6.47 -2.15 -3.67
N ALA A 28 -6.31 -2.95 -4.72
CA ALA A 28 -7.36 -3.81 -5.29
C ALA A 28 -6.82 -5.22 -5.50
N LYS A 29 -7.71 -6.19 -5.77
CA LYS A 29 -7.36 -7.56 -6.16
C LYS A 29 -8.32 -8.10 -7.21
N GLY A 30 -7.81 -8.93 -8.13
CA GLY A 30 -8.59 -9.56 -9.19
C GLY A 30 -9.22 -8.54 -10.14
N ALA A 31 -10.47 -8.77 -10.57
CA ALA A 31 -11.19 -7.86 -11.47
C ALA A 31 -11.34 -6.43 -10.94
N ARG A 32 -11.23 -6.21 -9.62
CA ARG A 32 -11.27 -4.84 -9.07
C ARG A 32 -10.02 -4.02 -9.43
N ALA A 33 -8.94 -4.66 -9.90
CA ALA A 33 -7.73 -4.00 -10.38
C ALA A 33 -7.95 -3.12 -11.63
N PHE A 34 -9.04 -3.36 -12.38
CA PHE A 34 -9.41 -2.49 -13.50
C PHE A 34 -9.82 -1.07 -13.05
N LEU A 35 -10.19 -0.89 -11.77
CA LEU A 35 -10.70 0.38 -11.25
C LEU A 35 -9.57 1.37 -10.91
N TYR A 36 -8.40 0.90 -10.50
CA TYR A 36 -7.25 1.75 -10.14
C TYR A 36 -5.96 0.92 -9.95
N PRO A 37 -4.77 1.57 -9.98
CA PRO A 37 -3.49 0.89 -9.82
C PRO A 37 -3.37 0.12 -8.50
N VAL A 38 -3.05 -1.17 -8.64
CA VAL A 38 -2.74 -2.09 -7.54
C VAL A 38 -1.38 -1.77 -6.95
N VAL A 39 -1.27 -1.94 -5.63
CA VAL A 39 -0.02 -2.00 -4.88
C VAL A 39 0.28 -3.46 -4.58
N GLU A 40 1.48 -3.89 -4.98
CA GLU A 40 2.05 -5.22 -4.76
C GLU A 40 3.20 -5.12 -3.74
N GLU A 41 3.68 -6.26 -3.24
CA GLU A 41 4.75 -6.30 -2.22
C GLU A 41 6.03 -5.59 -2.68
N GLN A 42 6.37 -5.73 -3.96
CA GLN A 42 7.52 -5.06 -4.58
C GLN A 42 7.40 -3.52 -4.64
N ASP A 43 6.20 -2.97 -4.44
CA ASP A 43 5.96 -1.52 -4.51
C ASP A 43 6.17 -0.81 -3.16
N VAL A 44 6.29 -1.58 -2.08
CA VAL A 44 6.37 -1.08 -0.69
C VAL A 44 7.76 -1.27 -0.08
N LEU A 45 8.79 -1.37 -0.92
CA LEU A 45 10.18 -1.55 -0.50
C LEU A 45 10.61 -0.50 0.56
N GLY A 46 11.22 -1.00 1.63
CA GLY A 46 11.66 -0.19 2.76
C GLY A 46 10.59 0.02 3.85
N PHE A 47 9.37 -0.44 3.65
CA PHE A 47 8.42 -0.68 4.74
C PHE A 47 8.49 -2.13 5.20
N GLU A 48 8.08 -2.36 6.44
CA GLU A 48 7.69 -3.67 6.94
C GLU A 48 6.21 -3.91 6.59
N LEU A 49 5.91 -5.02 5.92
CA LEU A 49 4.54 -5.43 5.64
C LEU A 49 3.93 -6.11 6.87
N LEU A 50 2.90 -5.49 7.44
CA LEU A 50 2.20 -6.04 8.61
C LEU A 50 1.06 -6.99 8.21
N SER A 51 0.26 -6.61 7.21
CA SER A 51 -0.87 -7.42 6.76
C SER A 51 -1.41 -6.94 5.41
N ILE A 52 -2.09 -7.84 4.70
CA ILE A 52 -2.90 -7.52 3.52
C ILE A 52 -4.29 -8.10 3.74
N PHE A 53 -5.32 -7.28 3.55
CA PHE A 53 -6.71 -7.72 3.62
C PHE A 53 -7.42 -7.47 2.29
N HIS A 54 -8.14 -8.50 1.84
CA HIS A 54 -8.96 -8.45 0.63
C HIS A 54 -10.42 -8.68 0.99
N PRO A 55 -11.33 -7.73 0.71
CA PRO A 55 -12.74 -7.90 0.99
C PRO A 55 -13.37 -9.00 0.13
N THR A 56 -14.28 -9.75 0.74
CA THR A 56 -15.09 -10.80 0.09
C THR A 56 -16.55 -10.37 -0.15
N ASN A 57 -16.88 -9.12 0.16
CA ASN A 57 -18.21 -8.52 0.00
C ASN A 57 -18.15 -7.37 -1.04
N ASP A 58 -19.12 -6.46 -0.98
CA ASP A 58 -19.25 -5.33 -1.90
C ASP A 58 -18.19 -4.24 -1.70
N VAL A 59 -17.35 -4.34 -0.67
CA VAL A 59 -16.23 -3.43 -0.48
C VAL A 59 -15.21 -3.64 -1.59
N ILE A 60 -14.83 -2.54 -2.26
CA ILE A 60 -13.94 -2.59 -3.42
C ILE A 60 -12.46 -2.71 -2.99
N ASN A 61 -12.06 -1.95 -1.97
CA ASN A 61 -10.66 -1.75 -1.67
C ASN A 61 -10.08 -2.86 -0.80
N SER A 62 -9.05 -3.51 -1.32
CA SER A 62 -8.05 -4.17 -0.48
C SER A 62 -7.32 -3.12 0.37
N VAL A 63 -6.80 -3.52 1.51
CA VAL A 63 -5.91 -2.70 2.33
C VAL A 63 -4.58 -3.41 2.52
N VAL A 64 -3.49 -2.65 2.43
CA VAL A 64 -2.13 -3.08 2.72
C VAL A 64 -1.67 -2.26 3.91
N LEU A 65 -1.32 -2.95 5.01
CA LEU A 65 -0.87 -2.33 6.25
C LEU A 65 0.65 -2.43 6.34
N LEU A 66 1.29 -1.27 6.46
CA LEU A 66 2.74 -1.12 6.43
C LEU A 66 3.23 -0.43 7.69
N ARG A 67 4.46 -0.71 8.11
CA ARG A 67 5.15 0.03 9.16
C ARG A 67 6.47 0.58 8.64
N LYS A 68 6.76 1.85 8.95
CA LYS A 68 8.13 2.36 8.77
C LYS A 68 9.02 1.69 9.82
N PRO A 69 10.08 0.96 9.42
CA PRO A 69 10.98 0.31 10.37
C PRO A 69 11.50 1.32 11.40
N ALA A 70 11.67 0.93 12.66
CA ALA A 70 12.36 1.76 13.64
C ALA A 70 13.75 1.16 13.86
N PHE A 71 14.78 1.94 13.58
CA PHE A 71 16.18 1.59 13.86
C PHE A 71 16.73 2.58 14.89
#